data_AF-C4RC57-F1
#
_entry.id   AF-C4RC57-F1
#
_cell.length_a   1.000
_cell.length_b   1.000
_cell.length_c   1.000
_cell.angle_alpha   90.00
_cell.angle_beta   90.00
_cell.angle_gamma   90.00
#
_symmetry.space_group_name_H-M   'P 1'
#
loop_
_entity.id
_entity.type
_entity.pdbx_description
1 polymer ?
#
loop_
_entity_poly.entity_id
_entity_poly.type
_entity_poly.pdbx_seq_one_letter_code
_entity_poly.pdbx_strand_id
1 'polypeptide(L)' 'MGGPVATEPYRGVGTVAVPKRKMSRSNTRSRRANWKAAVVATMACPQCKSPKLPHAACSVCGTYNGRQVLEV' A
#
# COMPACT_ATOMS: atom_id res chain seq x y z
N MET A 1 -39.45 -37.51 -19.60
CA MET A 1 -38.34 -38.12 -20.37
C MET A 1 -37.75 -37.01 -21.26
N GLY A 2 -36.96 -36.08 -20.75
CA GLY A 2 -35.61 -36.32 -20.25
C GLY A 2 -34.59 -36.07 -21.36
N GLY A 3 -34.59 -34.86 -21.94
CA GLY A 3 -33.55 -34.40 -22.87
C GLY A 3 -32.49 -33.60 -22.11
N PRO A 4 -31.19 -33.78 -22.39
CA PRO A 4 -30.12 -33.39 -21.49
C PRO A 4 -30.05 -31.87 -21.34
N VAL A 5 -30.02 -31.45 -20.07
CA VAL A 5 -29.61 -30.11 -19.63
C VAL A 5 -28.27 -29.82 -20.29
N ALA A 6 -28.22 -28.78 -21.13
CA ALA A 6 -26.95 -28.28 -21.65
C ALA A 6 -26.13 -27.69 -20.48
N THR A 7 -25.47 -28.56 -19.72
CA THR A 7 -24.30 -28.21 -18.95
C THR A 7 -23.20 -27.91 -19.96
N GLU A 8 -23.17 -26.68 -20.47
CA GLU A 8 -22.13 -26.20 -21.38
C GLU A 8 -21.12 -25.44 -20.51
N PRO A 9 -20.07 -26.10 -19.96
CA PRO A 9 -19.21 -25.51 -18.93
C PRO A 9 -18.28 -24.40 -19.44
N TYR A 10 -18.43 -23.93 -20.68
CA TYR A 10 -17.52 -22.98 -21.32
C TYR A 10 -18.18 -21.72 -21.90
N ARG A 11 -19.47 -21.44 -21.65
CA ARG A 11 -20.05 -20.10 -21.89
C ARG A 11 -19.66 -19.15 -20.77
N GLY A 12 -18.42 -18.64 -20.81
CA GLY A 12 -17.98 -17.70 -19.78
C GLY A 12 -16.54 -17.18 -19.89
N VAL A 13 -15.74 -17.65 -20.85
CA VAL A 13 -14.39 -17.11 -21.02
C VAL A 13 -14.45 -15.87 -21.91
N GLY A 14 -14.92 -14.77 -21.34
CA GLY A 14 -14.69 -13.45 -21.93
C GLY A 14 -13.18 -13.32 -22.18
N THR A 15 -12.79 -13.04 -23.41
CA THR A 15 -11.38 -12.93 -23.81
C THR A 15 -10.67 -11.94 -22.90
N VAL A 16 -9.88 -12.45 -21.96
CA VAL A 16 -9.19 -11.63 -20.97
C VAL A 16 -8.14 -10.81 -21.70
N ALA A 17 -8.04 -9.51 -21.41
CA ALA A 17 -7.10 -8.64 -22.10
C ALA A 17 -5.65 -9.09 -21.85
N VAL A 18 -4.99 -9.60 -22.89
CA VAL A 18 -3.58 -9.99 -22.86
C VAL A 18 -2.73 -8.90 -23.51
N PRO A 19 -1.60 -8.49 -22.90
CA PRO A 19 -0.65 -7.58 -23.53
C PRO A 19 -0.20 -8.09 -24.90
N LYS A 20 -0.47 -7.33 -25.96
CA LYS A 20 -0.11 -7.72 -27.33
C LYS A 20 1.40 -7.84 -27.55
N ARG A 21 2.19 -7.02 -26.84
CA ARG A 21 3.66 -6.98 -26.95
C ARG A 21 4.30 -6.65 -25.61
N LYS A 22 5.56 -7.07 -25.45
CA LYS A 22 6.42 -6.67 -24.32
C LYS A 22 6.65 -5.16 -24.37
N MET A 23 6.58 -4.51 -23.21
CA MET A 23 6.86 -3.08 -23.11
C MET A 23 8.36 -2.81 -23.20
N SER A 24 8.72 -1.70 -23.84
CA SER A 24 10.13 -1.28 -23.96
C SER A 24 10.73 -0.95 -22.58
N ARG A 25 12.06 -0.99 -22.49
CA ARG A 25 12.80 -0.59 -21.29
C ARG A 25 12.50 0.86 -20.89
N SER A 26 12.38 1.75 -21.87
CA SER A 26 12.05 3.16 -21.66
C SER A 26 10.66 3.32 -21.06
N ASN A 27 9.61 2.74 -21.68
CA ASN A 27 8.23 2.86 -21.20
C ASN A 27 8.03 2.29 -19.79
N THR A 28 8.75 1.20 -19.47
CA THR A 28 8.73 0.62 -18.13
C THR A 28 9.36 1.54 -17.10
N ARG A 29 10.51 2.18 -17.43
CA ARG A 29 11.19 3.13 -16.56
C ARG A 29 10.37 4.40 -16.36
N SER A 30 9.82 4.97 -17.43
CA SER A 30 8.97 6.17 -17.35
C SER A 30 7.75 5.95 -16.48
N ARG A 31 7.10 4.77 -16.58
CA ARG A 31 5.97 4.44 -15.69
C ARG A 31 6.39 4.37 -14.22
N ARG A 32 7.53 3.72 -13.94
CA ARG A 32 8.05 3.56 -12.57
C ARG A 32 8.63 4.84 -11.98
N ALA A 33 8.88 5.87 -12.79
CA ALA A 33 9.49 7.12 -12.34
C ALA A 33 8.67 7.82 -11.23
N ASN A 34 7.36 7.58 -11.18
CA ASN A 34 6.47 8.15 -10.17
C ASN A 34 6.30 7.26 -8.93
N TRP A 35 6.82 6.03 -8.94
CA TRP A 35 6.71 5.08 -7.83
C TRP A 35 7.85 5.30 -6.82
N LYS A 36 7.84 6.46 -6.17
CA LYS A 36 8.84 6.85 -5.17
C LYS A 36 8.23 6.81 -3.78
N ALA A 37 8.97 6.28 -2.82
CA ALA A 37 8.60 6.39 -1.41
C ALA A 37 8.78 7.83 -0.95
N ALA A 38 7.78 8.38 -0.26
CA ALA A 38 7.89 9.67 0.41
C ALA A 38 8.56 9.48 1.78
N VAL A 39 9.33 10.48 2.20
CA VAL A 39 9.89 10.50 3.56
C VAL A 39 8.75 10.76 4.55
N VAL A 40 8.76 10.06 5.67
CA VAL A 40 7.78 10.24 6.73
C VAL A 40 8.01 11.57 7.42
N ALA A 41 6.97 12.39 7.56
CA ALA A 41 7.04 13.64 8.29
C ALA A 41 7.20 13.38 9.79
N THR A 42 8.31 13.83 10.37
CA THR A 42 8.61 13.72 11.80
C THR A 42 8.67 15.09 12.44
N MET A 43 8.23 15.21 13.69
CA MET A 43 8.33 16.42 14.51
C MET A 43 9.18 16.15 15.75
N ALA A 44 9.82 17.18 16.30
CA ALA A 44 10.58 17.04 17.55
C ALA A 44 9.63 16.81 18.74
N CYS A 45 9.96 15.86 19.61
CA CYS A 45 9.26 15.64 20.86
C CYS A 45 9.59 16.75 21.87
N PRO A 46 8.59 17.38 22.54
CA PRO A 46 8.85 18.45 23.51
C PRO A 46 9.58 17.97 24.78
N GLN A 47 9.54 16.68 25.10
CA GLN A 47 10.18 16.13 26.32
C GLN A 47 11.60 15.62 26.06
N CYS A 48 11.79 14.74 25.07
CA CYS A 48 13.07 14.08 24.81
C CYS A 48 13.80 14.57 23.55
N LYS A 49 13.21 15.51 22.79
CA LYS A 49 13.76 16.09 21.54
C LYS A 49 14.04 15.10 20.41
N SER A 50 13.61 13.84 20.55
CA SER A 50 13.70 12.85 19.47
C SER A 50 12.66 13.10 18.38
N PRO A 51 12.90 12.66 17.12
CA PRO A 51 11.91 12.73 16.06
C PRO A 51 10.77 11.74 16.36
N LYS A 52 9.55 12.26 16.41
CA LYS A 52 8.32 11.48 16.59
C LYS A 52 7.34 11.70 15.46
N LEU A 53 6.43 10.75 15.27
CA LEU A 53 5.31 10.91 14.35
C LEU A 53 4.32 11.97 14.89
N PRO A 54 3.71 12.78 14.01
CA PRO A 54 2.57 13.61 14.40
C PRO A 54 1.42 12.71 14.87
N HIS A 55 0.68 13.15 15.89
CA HIS A 55 -0.47 12.43 16.47
C HIS A 55 -0.22 11.04 17.08
N ALA A 56 1.03 10.59 17.21
CA ALA A 56 1.39 9.39 17.95
C ALA A 56 2.10 9.70 19.27
N ALA A 57 2.02 8.76 20.21
CA ALA A 57 2.88 8.74 21.38
C ALA A 57 4.36 8.60 20.96
N CYS A 58 5.26 9.25 21.69
CA CYS A 58 6.69 9.12 21.41
C CYS A 58 7.15 7.70 21.76
N SER A 59 7.80 7.00 20.82
CA SER A 59 8.36 5.66 21.05
C SER A 59 9.54 5.64 22.02
N VAL A 60 10.18 6.78 22.25
CA VAL A 60 11.38 6.89 23.10
C VAL A 60 11.04 7.17 24.56
N CYS A 61 10.03 8.01 24.82
CA CYS A 61 9.68 8.42 26.18
C CYS A 61 8.23 8.11 26.57
N GLY A 62 7.46 7.42 25.71
CA GLY A 62 6.09 6.99 26.01
C GLY A 62 5.09 8.13 26.23
N THR A 63 5.48 9.38 26.02
CA THR A 63 4.64 10.54 26.32
C THR A 63 3.81 11.00 25.12
N TYR A 64 2.56 11.33 25.40
CA TYR A 64 1.63 12.00 24.50
C TYR A 64 0.90 13.09 25.28
N ASN A 65 0.87 14.31 24.73
CA ASN A 65 0.21 15.46 25.36
C ASN A 65 0.65 15.73 26.82
N GLY A 66 1.94 15.57 27.10
CA GLY A 66 2.52 15.80 28.45
C GLY A 66 2.18 14.73 29.49
N ARG A 67 1.52 13.63 29.11
CA ARG A 67 1.25 12.48 29.98
C ARG A 67 1.97 11.25 29.45
N GLN A 68 2.44 10.40 30.36
CA GLN A 68 3.00 9.10 30.00
C GLN A 68 1.84 8.14 29.72
N VAL A 69 1.70 7.73 28.46
CA VAL A 69 0.61 6.88 27.98
C VAL A 69 1.09 5.46 27.73
N LEU A 70 2.39 5.31 27.44
CA LEU A 70 3.03 4.02 27.30
C LEU A 70 4.03 3.85 28.45
N GLU A 71 3.96 2.69 29.11
CA GLU A 71 5.09 2.16 29.86
C GLU A 71 6.10 1.67 28.83
N VAL A 72 7.21 2.39 28.70
CA VAL A 72 8.29 2.16 27.72
C VAL A 72 9.54 1.81 28.48
#